data_AF-A0A512AMP8-F1
#
_entry.id   AF-A0A512AMP8-F1
#
_cell.length_a   1.000
_cell.length_b   1.000
_cell.length_c   1.000
_cell.angle_alpha   90.00
_cell.angle_beta   90.00
_cell.angle_gamma   90.00
#
_symmetry.space_group_name_H-M   'P 1'
#
loop_
_entity.id
_entity.type
_entity.pdbx_description
1 polymer ?
#
loop_
_entity_poly.entity_id
_entity_poly.type
_entity_poly.pdbx_seq_one_letter_code
_entity_poly.pdbx_strand_id
1 'polypeptide(L)'
;MEDVLESYGAVYRVIREANISGYITPGLRGRMYQAIDNLKLFKAPSDHISIAERISVTLHALEWAALKRDDSRRVADWQSLGALEEQWLSAPVPRS
;
A
#
# COMPACT_ATOMS: atom_id res chain seq x y z
N MET A 1 14.02 -2.80 15.32
CA MET A 1 12.61 -3.03 15.75
C MET A 1 11.81 -1.75 15.57
N GLU A 2 12.36 -0.61 15.97
CA GLU A 2 11.89 0.73 15.57
C GLU A 2 11.79 0.90 14.04
N ASP A 3 12.77 0.40 13.29
CA ASP A 3 12.81 0.50 11.82
C ASP A 3 11.73 -0.33 11.10
N VAL A 4 11.30 -1.44 11.72
CA VAL A 4 10.18 -2.24 11.22
C VAL A 4 8.89 -1.45 11.40
N LEU A 5 8.64 -0.92 12.60
CA LEU A 5 7.45 -0.12 12.88
C LEU A 5 7.37 1.14 11.99
N GLU A 6 8.52 1.77 11.72
CA GLU A 6 8.59 2.88 10.78
C GLU A 6 8.18 2.45 9.36
N SER A 7 8.68 1.30 8.90
CA SER A 7 8.32 0.73 7.59
C SER A 7 6.83 0.41 7.49
N TYR A 8 6.24 -0.06 8.59
CA TYR A 8 4.80 -0.28 8.67
C TYR A 8 4.02 1.03 8.55
N GLY A 9 4.45 2.05 9.28
CA GLY A 9 3.90 3.39 9.20
C GLY A 9 4.06 4.01 7.81
N ALA A 10 5.16 3.71 7.10
CA ALA A 10 5.39 4.16 5.74
C ALA A 10 4.38 3.58 4.75
N VAL A 11 4.10 2.27 4.82
CA VAL A 11 3.04 1.63 4.03
C VAL A 11 1.69 2.29 4.32
N TYR A 12 1.33 2.45 5.60
CA TYR A 12 0.06 3.08 5.97
C TYR A 12 -0.07 4.52 5.43
N ARG A 13 0.99 5.33 5.53
CA ARG A 13 1.00 6.70 4.99
C ARG A 13 0.74 6.74 3.49
N VAL A 14 1.33 5.81 2.73
CA VAL A 14 1.11 5.69 1.27
C VAL A 14 -0.35 5.37 0.97
N ILE A 15 -0.92 4.36 1.63
CA ILE A 15 -2.34 3.98 1.42
C ILE A 15 -3.26 5.15 1.76
N ARG A 16 -3.01 5.78 2.92
CA ARG A 16 -3.83 6.88 3.42
C ARG A 16 -3.79 8.10 2.50
N GLU A 17 -2.62 8.44 1.99
CA GLU A 17 -2.46 9.54 1.04
C GLU A 17 -3.22 9.26 -0.27
N ALA A 18 -3.15 8.04 -0.79
CA ALA A 18 -3.92 7.64 -1.97
C ALA A 18 -5.43 7.75 -1.71
N ASN A 19 -5.93 7.19 -0.61
CA ASN A 19 -7.36 7.21 -0.28
C ASN A 19 -7.90 8.63 -0.01
N ILE A 20 -7.13 9.50 0.63
CA ILE A 20 -7.55 10.90 0.89
C ILE A 20 -7.56 11.72 -0.40
N SER A 21 -6.51 11.60 -1.22
CA SER A 21 -6.37 12.41 -2.43
C SER A 21 -7.31 11.95 -3.55
N GLY A 22 -7.69 10.68 -3.57
CA GLY A 22 -8.50 10.08 -4.64
C GLY A 22 -7.74 9.91 -5.96
N TYR A 23 -6.42 10.09 -5.97
CA TYR A 23 -5.54 9.84 -7.10
C TYR A 23 -4.15 9.36 -6.65
N ILE A 24 -3.37 8.80 -7.57
CA ILE A 24 -1.99 8.38 -7.27
C ILE A 24 -1.07 9.57 -7.46
N THR A 25 -0.56 10.14 -6.36
CA THR A 25 0.36 11.28 -6.41
C THR A 25 1.72 10.87 -6.98
N PRO A 26 2.43 11.76 -7.70
CA PRO A 26 3.79 11.50 -8.16
C PRO A 26 4.71 11.07 -7.01
N GLY A 27 5.49 10.02 -7.21
CA GLY A 27 6.43 9.50 -6.20
C GLY A 27 5.80 8.62 -5.11
N LEU A 28 4.47 8.50 -5.04
CA LEU A 28 3.79 7.60 -4.09
C LEU A 28 4.18 6.13 -4.29
N ARG A 29 4.29 5.68 -5.55
CA ARG A 29 4.78 4.34 -5.89
C ARG A 29 6.22 4.09 -5.44
N GLY A 30 7.11 5.08 -5.65
CA GLY A 30 8.50 4.97 -5.20
C GLY A 30 8.60 4.80 -3.68
N ARG A 31 7.82 5.59 -2.93
CA ARG A 31 7.70 5.45 -1.47
C ARG A 31 7.14 4.08 -1.07
N MET A 32 6.16 3.54 -1.80
CA MET A 32 5.63 2.20 -1.56
C MET A 32 6.68 1.11 -1.77
N TYR A 33 7.46 1.19 -2.86
CA TYR A 33 8.53 0.23 -3.13
C TYR A 33 9.60 0.27 -2.04
N GLN A 34 10.03 1.47 -1.63
CA GLN A 34 10.99 1.61 -0.54
C GLN A 34 10.45 1.01 0.77
N ALA A 35 9.17 1.21 1.07
CA ALA A 35 8.56 0.64 2.27
C ALA A 35 8.55 -0.90 2.22
N ILE A 36 8.22 -1.50 1.06
CA ILE A 36 8.27 -2.96 0.87
C ILE A 36 9.71 -3.49 1.01
N ASP A 37 10.68 -2.81 0.40
CA ASP A 37 12.08 -3.20 0.48
C ASP A 37 12.59 -3.15 1.93
N ASN A 38 12.20 -2.14 2.69
CA ASN A 38 12.52 -2.05 4.11
C ASN A 38 11.85 -3.18 4.92
N LEU A 39 10.57 -3.49 4.66
CA LEU A 39 9.89 -4.62 5.31
C LEU A 39 10.63 -5.95 5.05
N LYS A 40 11.09 -6.17 3.82
CA LYS A 40 11.88 -7.35 3.45
C LYS A 40 13.24 -7.35 4.13
N LEU A 41 13.95 -6.22 4.11
CA LEU A 41 15.26 -6.05 4.74
C LEU A 41 15.22 -6.37 6.23
N PHE A 42 14.18 -5.89 6.92
CA PHE A 42 13.99 -6.11 8.35
C PHE A 42 13.24 -7.40 8.70
N LYS A 43 13.03 -8.30 7.72
CA LYS A 43 12.41 -9.61 7.90
C LYS A 43 11.03 -9.53 8.57
N ALA A 44 10.20 -8.56 8.15
CA ALA A 44 8.81 -8.52 8.56
C ALA A 44 8.09 -9.85 8.22
N PRO A 45 7.03 -10.23 8.96
CA PRO A 45 6.23 -11.41 8.65
C PRO A 45 5.76 -11.42 7.19
N SER A 46 5.78 -12.60 6.57
CA SER A 46 5.44 -12.81 5.16
C SER A 46 4.08 -12.23 4.77
N ASP A 47 3.12 -12.29 5.68
CA ASP A 47 1.76 -11.80 5.44
C ASP A 47 1.74 -10.29 5.25
N HIS A 48 2.54 -9.55 6.02
CA HIS A 48 2.65 -8.10 5.86
C HIS A 48 3.33 -7.74 4.55
N ILE A 49 4.42 -8.43 4.20
CA ILE A 49 5.08 -8.22 2.91
C ILE A 49 4.09 -8.49 1.77
N SER A 50 3.31 -9.58 1.86
CA SER A 50 2.32 -9.96 0.86
C SER A 50 1.18 -8.94 0.73
N ILE A 51 0.66 -8.42 1.83
CA ILE A 51 -0.38 -7.37 1.81
C ILE A 51 0.19 -6.08 1.19
N ALA A 52 1.41 -5.68 1.57
CA ALA A 52 2.07 -4.49 1.01
C ALA A 52 2.31 -4.64 -0.51
N GLU A 53 2.72 -5.81 -0.98
CA GLU A 53 2.87 -6.08 -2.42
C GLU A 53 1.53 -5.99 -3.15
N ARG A 54 0.45 -6.55 -2.59
CA ARG A 54 -0.89 -6.43 -3.16
C ARG A 54 -1.34 -4.96 -3.25
N ILE A 55 -1.09 -4.16 -2.21
CA ILE A 55 -1.34 -2.72 -2.22
C ILE A 55 -0.59 -2.06 -3.38
N SER A 56 0.70 -2.35 -3.54
CA SER A 56 1.52 -1.77 -4.61
C SER A 56 0.98 -2.10 -6.01
N VAL A 57 0.53 -3.33 -6.23
CA VAL A 57 -0.13 -3.74 -7.47
C VAL A 57 -1.43 -2.99 -7.68
N THR A 58 -2.27 -2.84 -6.65
CA THR A 58 -3.53 -2.08 -6.75
C THR A 58 -3.29 -0.60 -7.05
N LEU A 59 -2.28 0.04 -6.44
CA LEU A 59 -1.89 1.42 -6.75
C LEU A 59 -1.44 1.56 -8.20
N HIS A 60 -0.72 0.58 -8.74
CA HIS A 60 -0.35 0.56 -10.15
C HIS A 60 -1.57 0.40 -11.07
N ALA A 61 -2.51 -0.48 -10.72
CA ALA A 61 -3.76 -0.66 -11.47
C ALA A 61 -4.60 0.63 -11.50
N LEU A 62 -4.70 1.34 -10.38
CA LEU A 62 -5.36 2.64 -10.28
C LEU A 62 -4.74 3.70 -11.21
N GLU A 63 -3.41 3.77 -11.25
CA GLU A 63 -2.67 4.66 -12.15
C GLU A 63 -2.99 4.35 -13.62
N TRP A 64 -2.98 3.06 -14.00
CA TRP A 64 -3.34 2.62 -15.35
C TRP A 64 -4.80 2.91 -15.71
N ALA A 65 -5.74 2.63 -14.80
CA ALA A 65 -7.16 2.91 -15.02
C ALA A 65 -7.41 4.40 -15.22
N ALA A 66 -6.73 5.26 -14.46
CA ALA A 66 -6.79 6.71 -14.62
C ALA A 66 -6.25 7.16 -16.00
N LEU A 67 -5.10 6.62 -16.43
CA LEU A 67 -4.53 6.91 -17.75
C LEU A 67 -5.44 6.46 -18.91
N LYS A 68 -6.14 5.33 -18.74
CA LYS A 68 -7.07 4.79 -19.72
C LYS A 68 -8.48 5.38 -19.65
N ARG A 69 -8.76 6.23 -18.65
CA ARG A 69 -10.10 6.76 -18.36
C ARG A 69 -11.15 5.66 -18.16
N ASP A 70 -10.73 4.54 -17.57
CA ASP A 70 -11.62 3.43 -17.23
C ASP A 70 -12.16 3.64 -15.81
N ASP A 71 -13.24 4.41 -15.70
CA ASP A 71 -13.84 4.77 -14.42
C ASP A 71 -14.41 3.54 -13.68
N SER A 72 -14.90 2.54 -14.42
CA SER A 72 -15.44 1.31 -13.83
C SER A 72 -14.35 0.51 -13.11
N ARG A 73 -13.21 0.35 -13.77
CA ARG A 73 -12.04 -0.31 -13.20
C ARG A 73 -11.46 0.51 -12.06
N ARG A 74 -11.42 1.83 -12.19
CA ARG A 74 -10.92 2.73 -11.15
C ARG A 74 -11.72 2.60 -9.85
N VAL A 75 -13.06 2.53 -9.93
CA VAL A 75 -13.91 2.34 -8.74
C VAL A 75 -13.65 0.99 -8.08
N ALA A 76 -13.56 -0.09 -8.87
CA ALA A 76 -13.28 -1.43 -8.35
C ALA A 76 -11.90 -1.52 -7.68
N ASP A 77 -10.88 -0.91 -8.28
CA ASP A 77 -9.52 -0.91 -7.72
C ASP A 77 -9.45 -0.03 -6.44
N TRP A 78 -10.22 1.07 -6.34
CA TRP A 78 -10.32 1.86 -5.11
C TRP A 78 -11.01 1.09 -3.97
N GLN A 79 -12.09 0.36 -4.26
CA GLN A 79 -12.73 -0.51 -3.28
C GLN A 79 -11.75 -1.60 -2.79
N SER A 80 -10.98 -2.17 -3.73
CA SER A 80 -9.95 -3.15 -3.40
C SER A 80 -8.86 -2.55 -2.51
N LEU A 81 -8.44 -1.30 -2.76
CA LEU A 81 -7.46 -0.61 -1.93
C LEU A 81 -8.00 -0.32 -0.52
N GLY A 82 -9.27 0.07 -0.38
CA GLY A 82 -9.92 0.22 0.93
C GLY A 82 -9.94 -1.09 1.73
N ALA A 83 -10.30 -2.20 1.09
CA ALA A 83 -10.26 -3.52 1.74
C ALA A 83 -8.84 -3.96 2.14
N LEU A 84 -7.83 -3.55 1.37
CA LEU A 84 -6.42 -3.78 1.71
C LEU A 84 -5.94 -2.87 2.86
N GLU A 85 -6.43 -1.62 2.96
CA GLU A 85 -6.18 -0.74 4.12
C GLU A 85 -6.70 -1.39 5.41
N GLU A 86 -7.93 -1.91 5.38
CA GLU A 86 -8.53 -2.60 6.52
C GLU A 86 -7.76 -3.87 6.92
N GLN A 87 -7.34 -4.68 5.94
CA GLN A 87 -6.48 -5.84 6.18
C GLN A 87 -5.13 -5.43 6.79
N TRP A 88 -4.53 -4.36 6.29
CA TRP A 88 -3.27 -3.84 6.81
C TRP A 88 -3.38 -3.40 8.28
N LEU A 89 -4.44 -2.67 8.63
CA LEU A 89 -4.68 -2.18 9.99
C LEU A 89 -5.07 -3.29 10.97
N SER A 90 -5.73 -4.34 10.48
CA SER A 90 -6.16 -5.48 11.29
C SER A 90 -5.05 -6.51 11.51
N ALA A 91 -4.01 -6.50 10.67
CA ALA A 91 -2.90 -7.43 10.81
C ALA A 91 -2.12 -7.14 12.11
N PRO A 92 -1.81 -8.17 12.92
CA PRO A 92 -1.10 -7.96 14.17
C PRO A 92 0.31 -7.45 13.87
N VAL A 93 0.57 -6.19 14.23
CA VAL A 93 1.91 -5.61 14.17
C VAL A 93 2.83 -6.49 15.02
N PRO A 94 3.98 -6.95 14.49
CA PRO A 94 4.88 -7.82 15.24
C PRO A 94 5.25 -7.13 16.55
N ARG A 95 4.83 -7.75 17.66
CA ARG A 95 5.24 -7.36 19.01
C ARG A 95 6.60 -7.99 19.25
N SER A 96 7.45 -7.18 19.87
CA SER A 96 8.82 -7.45 20.29
C SER A 96 9.07 -8.86 20.80
#